data_AF-A0A1D6N3W0-F1
#
_entry.id   AF-A0A1D6N3W0-F1
#
_cell.length_a   1.000
_cell.length_b   1.000
_cell.length_c   1.000
_cell.angle_alpha   90.00
_cell.angle_beta   90.00
_cell.angle_gamma   90.00
#
_symmetry.space_group_name_H-M   'P 1'
#
loop_
_entity.id
_entity.type
_entity.pdbx_description
1 polymer ?
#
loop_
_entity_poly.entity_id
_entity_poly.type
_entity_poly.pdbx_seq_one_letter_code
_entity_poly.pdbx_strand_id
1 'polypeptide(L)'
;MEQTKLFQALLFNSLFGKLFIGSKASKTPREFILKKDDVFLWNKENMYLLLPVDSTLDSHKSVCINWSVIDVVATAVGFMRSIYSDGKCNLTDKLNYEKNGEDLIHLANKSCKGNDLKNMVVLAIHTGKIYTIVVVSDLCANSKFDGTTDKKEAKFRTFAEYFEKKYSIFLCHPLQPLLVLKPTHNPHNLLSSKNRDEDNVVENKNRANSLVHMPPELLIPLDLPIDVLRVFYLFPSLMHRLESLMLASQLRSEIAYRDSDISSFVILEAMTTLRCCEDFSMERLELLGDSVLKYAVSAHLFMTFLNKHEGQLSSRRQETICNATLYRLGIERRIQGYIRDAAFDPRRWLAPGQLSRRPCPCECPVNSEVVTEDIHRIDDKSIIIGKACDKGHRWICSKTISDCVEALIGAYYVEGGLKAAFAVLKWFQIETEIEEELIMEALSSASVRNYLPKVDVVELLEAKLGYTFQMKGLLIEALTHSSQQESGATYCYQRLEFLGDAVLDILITRHLFLSHKDTDEGELTDLRSASVNNENFAQVAVKHNLHQFLQHSSGFLQDQITEYVNSLESSSMDRASLLSSGPCRGPKVCFLLSVGQF
;
A
#
# COMPACT_ATOMS: atom_id res chain seq x y z
N MET A 1 8.12 -31.57 -17.20
CA MET A 1 7.77 -30.94 -15.89
C MET A 1 9.00 -30.68 -15.02
N GLU A 2 9.98 -31.58 -14.94
CA GLU A 2 11.23 -31.29 -14.22
C GLU A 2 12.04 -30.16 -14.90
N GLN A 3 12.28 -30.27 -16.22
CA GLN A 3 13.00 -29.26 -17.00
C GLN A 3 12.38 -27.87 -16.90
N THR A 4 11.05 -27.77 -16.90
CA THR A 4 10.32 -26.51 -16.73
C THR A 4 10.50 -25.90 -15.34
N LYS A 5 10.53 -26.74 -14.29
CA LYS A 5 10.84 -26.30 -12.92
C LYS A 5 12.29 -25.81 -12.82
N LEU A 6 13.23 -26.51 -13.47
CA LEU A 6 14.64 -26.10 -13.53
C LEU A 6 14.81 -24.78 -14.27
N PHE A 7 14.11 -24.60 -15.38
CA PHE A 7 14.10 -23.35 -16.15
C PHE A 7 13.70 -22.17 -15.28
N GLN A 8 12.52 -22.26 -14.65
CA GLN A 8 12.00 -21.19 -13.81
C GLN A 8 12.87 -20.95 -12.57
N ALA A 9 13.30 -22.03 -11.90
CA ALA A 9 14.17 -21.92 -10.73
C ALA A 9 15.53 -21.31 -11.07
N LEU A 10 16.15 -21.68 -12.20
CA LEU A 10 17.42 -21.08 -12.60
C LEU A 10 17.23 -19.60 -12.88
N LEU A 11 16.24 -19.20 -13.69
CA LEU A 11 16.07 -17.80 -14.06
C LEU A 11 15.82 -16.92 -12.85
N PHE A 12 14.80 -17.18 -12.04
CA PHE A 12 14.53 -16.33 -10.89
C PHE A 12 15.69 -16.31 -9.89
N ASN A 13 16.32 -17.46 -9.58
CA ASN A 13 17.44 -17.45 -8.64
C ASN A 13 18.69 -16.79 -9.22
N SER A 14 18.93 -16.87 -10.53
CA SER A 14 20.12 -16.25 -11.15
C SER A 14 19.94 -14.74 -11.32
N LEU A 15 18.76 -14.30 -11.76
CA LEU A 15 18.43 -12.87 -11.91
C LEU A 15 18.48 -12.13 -10.57
N PHE A 16 18.11 -12.81 -9.48
CA PHE A 16 18.12 -12.23 -8.13
C PHE A 16 19.43 -12.50 -7.35
N GLY A 17 20.46 -13.08 -7.98
CA GLY A 17 21.74 -13.38 -7.32
C GLY A 17 21.61 -14.38 -6.15
N LYS A 18 20.59 -15.23 -6.20
CA LYS A 18 20.24 -16.22 -5.18
C LYS A 18 20.76 -17.64 -5.47
N LEU A 19 21.38 -17.87 -6.63
CA LEU A 19 21.79 -19.20 -7.10
C LEU A 19 22.86 -19.92 -6.24
N PHE A 20 23.53 -19.20 -5.34
CA PHE A 20 24.50 -19.77 -4.42
C PHE A 20 24.21 -19.38 -2.97
N ILE A 21 24.46 -20.27 -2.01
CA ILE A 21 24.41 -20.01 -0.56
C ILE A 21 25.84 -19.95 -0.01
N GLY A 22 26.06 -19.14 1.03
CA GLY A 22 27.36 -18.97 1.66
C GLY A 22 28.26 -17.94 0.96
N SER A 23 29.14 -17.31 1.74
CA SER A 23 30.08 -16.31 1.25
C SER A 23 31.41 -16.42 1.98
N LYS A 24 32.51 -16.03 1.32
CA LYS A 24 33.82 -15.92 1.98
C LYS A 24 33.77 -14.96 3.20
N ALA A 25 32.87 -13.97 3.19
CA ALA A 25 32.64 -13.06 4.30
C ALA A 25 31.93 -13.73 5.51
N SER A 26 31.06 -14.72 5.25
CA SER A 26 30.33 -15.48 6.28
C SER A 26 31.03 -16.76 6.71
N LYS A 27 32.28 -17.02 6.24
CA LYS A 27 33.08 -18.23 6.51
C LYS A 27 32.40 -19.57 6.17
N THR A 28 31.28 -19.54 5.44
CA THR A 28 30.55 -20.74 5.00
C THR A 28 30.95 -21.12 3.58
N PRO A 29 31.10 -22.42 3.28
CA PRO A 29 31.44 -22.87 1.92
C PRO A 29 30.33 -22.44 0.95
N ARG A 30 30.74 -22.06 -0.25
CA ARG A 30 29.80 -21.61 -1.28
C ARG A 30 29.13 -22.82 -1.91
N GLU A 31 27.80 -22.89 -1.79
CA GLU A 31 27.01 -24.04 -2.20
C GLU A 31 26.04 -23.66 -3.32
N PHE A 32 25.98 -24.47 -4.38
CA PHE A 32 25.03 -24.30 -5.47
C PHE A 32 23.65 -24.82 -5.05
N ILE A 33 22.60 -24.02 -5.24
CA ILE A 33 21.28 -24.32 -4.65
C ILE A 33 20.43 -25.32 -5.44
N LEU A 34 20.81 -25.72 -6.65
CA LEU A 34 20.00 -26.61 -7.49
C LEU A 34 20.61 -28.01 -7.53
N LYS A 35 20.79 -28.69 -6.38
CA LYS A 35 21.37 -30.04 -6.33
C LYS A 35 20.42 -31.12 -6.86
N LYS A 36 20.93 -32.34 -7.05
CA LYS A 36 20.18 -33.47 -7.62
C LYS A 36 19.15 -34.04 -6.62
N ASP A 37 19.49 -34.04 -5.33
CA ASP A 37 18.66 -34.55 -4.23
C ASP A 37 17.78 -33.48 -3.58
N ASP A 38 17.89 -32.24 -4.05
CA ASP A 38 17.04 -31.16 -3.62
C ASP A 38 15.64 -31.37 -4.18
N VAL A 39 14.77 -31.96 -3.35
CA VAL A 39 13.33 -31.76 -3.48
C VAL A 39 13.13 -30.26 -3.40
N PHE A 40 12.99 -29.64 -4.57
CA PHE A 40 12.48 -28.30 -4.65
C PHE A 40 11.24 -28.27 -3.76
N LEU A 41 11.29 -27.45 -2.72
CA LEU A 41 10.16 -27.19 -1.86
C LEU A 41 9.19 -26.35 -2.68
N TRP A 42 8.52 -27.00 -3.64
CA TRP A 42 7.38 -26.46 -4.35
C TRP A 42 6.15 -26.87 -3.57
N ASN A 43 5.32 -25.92 -3.19
CA ASN A 43 3.96 -26.25 -2.79
C ASN A 43 3.19 -26.68 -4.05
N LYS A 44 2.77 -27.95 -4.09
CA LYS A 44 2.05 -28.53 -5.22
C LYS A 44 0.65 -27.93 -5.41
N GLU A 45 0.07 -27.36 -4.35
CA GLU A 45 -1.30 -26.82 -4.38
C GLU A 45 -1.39 -25.51 -5.17
N ASN A 46 -0.31 -24.74 -5.29
CA ASN A 46 -0.29 -23.39 -5.88
C ASN A 46 0.87 -23.17 -6.86
N MET A 47 1.26 -24.20 -7.61
CA MET A 47 2.40 -24.13 -8.51
C MET A 47 2.00 -23.61 -9.90
N TYR A 48 2.48 -22.42 -10.25
CA TYR A 48 2.34 -21.86 -11.60
C TYR A 48 3.69 -21.82 -12.32
N LEU A 49 3.69 -22.25 -13.58
CA LEU A 49 4.88 -22.25 -14.42
C LEU A 49 4.78 -21.17 -15.51
N LEU A 50 5.85 -20.41 -15.68
CA LEU A 50 5.99 -19.37 -16.68
C LEU A 50 6.95 -19.85 -17.75
N LEU A 51 6.40 -20.10 -18.94
CA LEU A 51 7.13 -20.73 -20.02
C LEU A 51 7.22 -19.78 -21.21
N PRO A 52 8.38 -19.66 -21.86
CA PRO A 52 8.54 -18.88 -23.07
C PRO A 52 7.70 -19.49 -24.20
N VAL A 53 7.18 -18.63 -25.06
CA VAL A 53 6.38 -18.99 -26.24
C VAL A 53 7.15 -18.59 -27.50
N ASP A 54 7.04 -19.39 -28.55
CA ASP A 54 7.60 -19.06 -29.86
C ASP A 54 6.83 -17.90 -30.50
N SER A 55 7.53 -16.78 -30.72
CA SER A 55 6.96 -15.59 -31.37
C SER A 55 6.90 -15.69 -32.90
N THR A 56 7.41 -16.77 -33.47
CA THR A 56 7.55 -16.98 -34.93
C THR A 56 6.33 -17.62 -35.59
N LEU A 57 5.30 -18.01 -34.82
CA LEU A 57 4.03 -18.48 -35.39
C LEU A 57 3.07 -17.31 -35.58
N ASP A 58 2.63 -17.11 -36.83
CA ASP A 58 1.62 -16.13 -37.20
C ASP A 58 0.40 -16.17 -36.27
N SER A 59 -0.03 -14.96 -35.89
CA SER A 59 -0.94 -14.54 -34.81
C SER A 59 -2.34 -15.20 -34.69
N HIS A 60 -2.64 -16.31 -35.37
CA HIS A 60 -3.92 -17.01 -35.25
C HIS A 60 -3.85 -18.55 -35.16
N LYS A 61 -2.67 -19.17 -35.11
CA LYS A 61 -2.55 -20.64 -35.01
C LYS A 61 -1.61 -21.05 -33.87
N SER A 62 -2.22 -21.46 -32.76
CA SER A 62 -1.63 -22.14 -31.59
C SER A 62 -0.38 -21.49 -30.95
N VAL A 63 -0.54 -20.99 -29.73
CA VAL A 63 0.56 -20.63 -28.83
C VAL A 63 1.40 -21.89 -28.54
N CYS A 64 2.62 -21.97 -29.08
CA CYS A 64 3.53 -23.09 -28.85
C CYS A 64 4.61 -22.71 -27.82
N ILE A 65 4.81 -23.56 -26.82
CA ILE A 65 5.88 -23.41 -25.82
C ILE A 65 7.23 -23.61 -26.51
N ASN A 66 8.17 -22.69 -26.27
CA ASN A 66 9.54 -22.82 -26.75
C ASN A 66 10.31 -23.84 -25.87
N TRP A 67 10.21 -25.12 -26.23
CA TRP A 67 10.90 -26.21 -25.54
C TRP A 67 12.42 -26.13 -25.70
N SER A 68 12.91 -25.62 -26.82
CA SER A 68 14.36 -25.54 -27.11
C SER A 68 15.10 -24.72 -26.06
N VAL A 69 14.57 -23.56 -25.67
CA VAL A 69 15.14 -22.70 -24.63
C VAL A 69 15.08 -23.37 -23.26
N ILE A 70 13.97 -24.05 -22.95
CA ILE A 70 13.79 -24.76 -21.68
C ILE A 70 14.83 -25.89 -21.54
N ASP A 71 15.06 -26.64 -22.61
CA ASP A 71 16.01 -27.75 -22.64
C ASP A 71 17.46 -27.27 -22.51
N VAL A 72 17.84 -26.19 -23.22
CA VAL A 72 19.18 -25.58 -23.10
C VAL A 72 19.45 -25.15 -21.65
N VAL A 73 18.47 -24.49 -21.02
CA VAL A 73 18.59 -24.05 -19.63
C VAL A 73 18.66 -25.25 -18.66
N ALA A 74 17.87 -26.30 -18.89
CA ALA A 74 17.94 -27.52 -18.07
C ALA A 74 19.31 -28.22 -18.19
N THR A 75 19.87 -28.29 -19.40
CA THR A 75 21.22 -28.82 -19.65
C THR A 75 22.28 -27.95 -18.97
N ALA A 76 22.14 -26.62 -18.99
CA ALA A 76 23.02 -25.71 -18.24
C ALA A 76 23.00 -25.98 -16.73
N VAL A 77 21.82 -26.24 -16.14
CA VAL A 77 21.71 -26.65 -14.72
C VAL A 77 22.39 -28.00 -14.48
N GLY A 78 22.21 -28.98 -15.38
CA GLY A 78 22.88 -30.27 -15.32
C GLY A 78 24.41 -30.13 -15.32
N PHE A 79 24.94 -29.26 -16.18
CA PHE A 79 26.37 -28.95 -16.23
C PHE A 79 26.86 -28.29 -14.93
N MET A 80 26.11 -27.31 -14.40
CA MET A 80 26.40 -26.68 -13.10
C MET A 80 26.39 -27.70 -11.95
N ARG A 81 25.39 -28.59 -11.89
CA ARG A 81 25.35 -29.70 -10.92
C ARG A 81 26.63 -30.51 -10.98
N SER A 82 27.09 -30.84 -12.19
CA SER A 82 28.31 -31.62 -12.37
C SER A 82 29.56 -30.90 -11.84
N ILE A 83 29.64 -29.57 -11.92
CA ILE A 83 30.76 -28.77 -11.40
C ILE A 83 30.78 -28.76 -9.86
N TYR A 84 29.61 -28.78 -9.22
CA TYR A 84 29.46 -28.59 -7.77
C TYR A 84 29.11 -29.87 -6.98
N SER A 85 29.16 -31.05 -7.61
CA SER A 85 28.77 -32.33 -6.96
C SER A 85 29.77 -32.83 -5.90
N ASP A 86 31.07 -32.52 -6.01
CA ASP A 86 32.14 -33.12 -5.19
C ASP A 86 32.79 -32.16 -4.15
N GLY A 87 32.18 -31.02 -3.85
CA GLY A 87 32.72 -30.06 -2.86
C GLY A 87 34.05 -29.36 -3.25
N LYS A 88 34.68 -29.78 -4.35
CA LYS A 88 35.78 -29.10 -5.04
C LYS A 88 35.32 -28.70 -6.44
N CYS A 89 35.54 -27.44 -6.79
CA CYS A 89 35.24 -26.90 -8.12
C CYS A 89 36.32 -27.38 -9.11
N ASN A 90 36.24 -28.63 -9.58
CA ASN A 90 37.17 -29.16 -10.59
C ASN A 90 36.70 -28.72 -11.98
N LEU A 91 36.88 -27.44 -12.29
CA LEU A 91 36.65 -26.89 -13.63
C LEU A 91 37.59 -27.53 -14.67
N THR A 92 38.82 -27.85 -14.26
CA THR A 92 39.93 -28.25 -15.11
C THR A 92 39.76 -29.63 -15.75
N ASP A 93 39.10 -30.58 -15.07
CA ASP A 93 38.94 -31.95 -15.59
C ASP A 93 37.80 -32.06 -16.62
N LYS A 94 36.90 -31.06 -16.67
CA LYS A 94 35.65 -31.11 -17.44
C LYS A 94 35.58 -30.16 -18.64
N LEU A 95 36.53 -29.22 -18.77
CA LEU A 95 36.67 -28.31 -19.91
C LEU A 95 37.57 -28.89 -21.03
N ASN A 96 37.82 -30.21 -21.03
CA ASN A 96 38.64 -30.88 -22.05
C ASN A 96 37.93 -30.87 -23.41
N TYR A 97 38.16 -29.83 -24.20
CA TYR A 97 37.77 -29.76 -25.61
C TYR A 97 38.90 -30.29 -26.50
N GLU A 98 38.54 -31.11 -27.48
CA GLU A 98 39.43 -31.48 -28.58
C GLU A 98 39.84 -30.21 -29.35
N LYS A 99 41.15 -30.04 -29.58
CA LYS A 99 41.72 -28.94 -30.36
C LYS A 99 41.23 -29.00 -31.82
N ASN A 100 40.09 -28.38 -32.11
CA ASN A 100 39.61 -28.21 -33.47
C ASN A 100 39.43 -26.72 -33.79
N GLY A 101 40.22 -26.21 -34.75
CA GLY A 101 40.07 -24.92 -35.43
C GLY A 101 40.62 -23.69 -34.71
N GLU A 102 41.52 -22.93 -35.36
CA GLU A 102 42.17 -21.71 -34.83
C GLU A 102 41.22 -20.49 -34.65
N ASP A 103 39.94 -20.60 -35.01
CA ASP A 103 38.99 -19.47 -35.09
C ASP A 103 37.72 -19.66 -34.22
N LEU A 104 37.74 -20.61 -33.28
CA LEU A 104 36.62 -20.88 -32.37
C LEU A 104 36.88 -20.31 -30.97
N ILE A 105 35.87 -19.67 -30.40
CA ILE A 105 35.86 -19.23 -29.00
C ILE A 105 35.25 -20.35 -28.16
N HIS A 106 35.97 -20.75 -27.09
CA HIS A 106 35.59 -21.86 -26.23
C HIS A 106 34.82 -21.36 -25.01
N LEU A 107 33.49 -21.50 -25.03
CA LEU A 107 32.62 -21.30 -23.87
C LEU A 107 32.67 -22.52 -22.94
N ALA A 108 32.05 -22.43 -21.76
CA ALA A 108 32.14 -23.48 -20.74
C ALA A 108 31.56 -24.84 -21.18
N ASN A 109 30.55 -24.84 -22.06
CA ASN A 109 29.87 -26.06 -22.51
C ASN A 109 29.81 -26.23 -24.05
N LYS A 110 30.20 -25.23 -24.84
CA LYS A 110 30.21 -25.27 -26.31
C LYS A 110 31.31 -24.40 -26.90
N SER A 111 31.66 -24.62 -28.16
CA SER A 111 32.58 -23.75 -28.92
C SER A 111 31.83 -23.12 -30.09
N CYS A 112 32.04 -21.83 -30.36
CA CYS A 112 31.33 -21.12 -31.43
C CYS A 112 32.17 -19.99 -32.01
N LYS A 113 31.77 -19.49 -33.19
CA LYS A 113 32.45 -18.37 -33.85
C LYS A 113 32.15 -17.06 -33.14
N GLY A 114 33.10 -16.13 -33.15
CA GLY A 114 32.95 -14.83 -32.46
C GLY A 114 31.75 -14.00 -32.93
N ASN A 115 31.36 -14.10 -34.20
CA ASN A 115 30.22 -13.35 -34.76
C ASN A 115 28.86 -13.80 -34.20
N ASP A 116 28.74 -15.05 -33.77
CA ASP A 116 27.48 -15.64 -33.29
C ASP A 116 27.23 -15.33 -31.80
N LEU A 117 28.20 -14.71 -31.12
CA LEU A 117 28.16 -14.42 -29.69
C LEU A 117 27.41 -13.12 -29.34
N LYS A 118 27.27 -12.20 -30.29
CA LYS A 118 26.67 -10.88 -30.02
C LYS A 118 25.23 -11.03 -29.58
N ASN A 119 24.84 -10.31 -28.52
CA ASN A 119 23.50 -10.35 -27.92
C ASN A 119 23.10 -11.68 -27.27
N MET A 120 24.01 -12.65 -27.17
CA MET A 120 23.72 -13.91 -26.50
C MET A 120 23.65 -13.71 -24.98
N VAL A 121 22.65 -14.34 -24.36
CA VAL A 121 22.48 -14.37 -22.90
C VAL A 121 23.29 -15.53 -22.33
N VAL A 122 24.15 -15.22 -21.36
CA VAL A 122 25.10 -16.17 -20.76
C VAL A 122 25.01 -16.16 -19.24
N LEU A 123 25.23 -17.33 -18.63
CA LEU A 123 25.35 -17.54 -17.19
C LEU A 123 26.83 -17.71 -16.82
N ALA A 124 27.33 -16.89 -15.90
CA ALA A 124 28.68 -17.05 -15.38
C ALA A 124 28.73 -18.13 -14.29
N ILE A 125 29.48 -19.21 -14.52
CA ILE A 125 29.51 -20.38 -13.61
C ILE A 125 29.97 -20.04 -12.19
N HIS A 126 30.98 -19.17 -12.08
CA HIS A 126 31.60 -18.82 -10.81
C HIS A 126 30.79 -17.81 -9.99
N THR A 127 29.83 -17.09 -10.58
CA THR A 127 28.99 -16.12 -9.87
C THR A 127 27.51 -16.49 -9.82
N GLY A 128 27.02 -17.25 -10.80
CA GLY A 128 25.60 -17.53 -11.00
C GLY A 128 24.82 -16.33 -11.52
N LYS A 129 25.52 -15.31 -12.05
CA LYS A 129 24.91 -14.10 -12.61
C LYS A 129 24.71 -14.27 -14.12
N ILE A 130 23.64 -13.66 -14.62
CA ILE A 130 23.32 -13.60 -16.03
C ILE A 130 23.90 -12.31 -16.63
N TYR A 131 24.43 -12.41 -17.85
CA TYR A 131 24.96 -11.30 -18.62
C TYR A 131 24.50 -11.39 -20.06
N THR A 132 24.58 -10.27 -20.77
CA THR A 132 24.43 -10.22 -22.22
C THR A 132 25.78 -9.87 -22.85
N ILE A 133 26.21 -10.66 -23.84
CA ILE A 133 27.45 -10.39 -24.58
C ILE A 133 27.24 -9.19 -25.49
N VAL A 134 28.10 -8.18 -25.35
CA VAL A 134 28.09 -6.97 -26.18
C VAL A 134 29.00 -7.14 -27.38
N VAL A 135 30.26 -7.52 -27.13
CA VAL A 135 31.29 -7.66 -28.16
C VAL A 135 32.44 -8.55 -27.67
N VAL A 136 33.19 -9.11 -28.61
CA VAL A 136 34.47 -9.78 -28.36
C VAL A 136 35.55 -8.71 -28.21
N SER A 137 36.35 -8.77 -27.14
CA SER A 137 37.44 -7.83 -26.85
C SER A 137 38.75 -8.27 -27.49
N ASP A 138 39.66 -7.32 -27.69
CA ASP A 138 41.06 -7.61 -28.07
C ASP A 138 41.93 -8.06 -26.88
N LEU A 139 41.40 -7.99 -25.65
CA LEU A 139 42.09 -8.40 -24.43
C LEU A 139 42.04 -9.92 -24.25
N CYS A 140 43.04 -10.48 -23.57
CA CYS A 140 43.09 -11.89 -23.17
C CYS A 140 43.30 -12.02 -21.64
N ALA A 141 43.26 -13.24 -21.09
CA ALA A 141 43.36 -13.41 -19.64
C ALA A 141 44.71 -12.97 -19.02
N ASN A 142 45.76 -12.88 -19.84
CA ASN A 142 47.08 -12.39 -19.45
C ASN A 142 47.20 -10.85 -19.52
N SER A 143 46.19 -10.17 -20.04
CA SER A 143 46.14 -8.71 -20.06
C SER A 143 45.99 -8.13 -18.64
N LYS A 144 46.34 -6.86 -18.47
CA LYS A 144 46.27 -6.18 -17.18
C LYS A 144 44.84 -6.15 -16.65
N PHE A 145 44.66 -6.43 -15.35
CA PHE A 145 43.34 -6.40 -14.74
C PHE A 145 42.89 -4.96 -14.48
N ASP A 146 41.97 -4.49 -15.33
CA ASP A 146 41.32 -3.20 -15.17
C ASP A 146 40.15 -3.38 -14.18
N GLY A 147 40.44 -3.24 -12.88
CA GLY A 147 39.41 -3.31 -11.84
C GLY A 147 38.27 -2.33 -12.11
N THR A 148 37.04 -2.69 -11.74
CA THR A 148 35.87 -1.82 -11.84
C THR A 148 36.18 -0.47 -11.20
N THR A 149 36.05 0.59 -12.00
CA THR A 149 36.24 2.00 -11.67
C THR A 149 35.64 2.37 -10.32
N ASP A 150 36.42 2.28 -9.24
CA ASP A 150 36.26 3.02 -7.99
C ASP A 150 37.49 2.84 -7.09
N LYS A 151 38.42 3.79 -7.22
CA LYS A 151 39.39 4.29 -6.20
C LYS A 151 40.11 3.32 -5.25
N LYS A 152 40.37 2.07 -5.62
CA LYS A 152 41.41 1.24 -4.97
C LYS A 152 42.25 0.55 -6.03
N GLU A 153 43.56 0.78 -5.99
CA GLU A 153 44.55 0.17 -6.89
C GLU A 153 44.28 -1.32 -7.11
N ALA A 154 44.38 -1.77 -8.36
CA ALA A 154 44.09 -3.14 -8.75
C ALA A 154 44.98 -4.13 -7.95
N LYS A 155 44.37 -4.86 -7.01
CA LYS A 155 45.03 -5.90 -6.20
C LYS A 155 45.61 -7.08 -7.00
N PHE A 156 45.38 -7.14 -8.31
CA PHE A 156 45.70 -8.27 -9.18
C PHE A 156 46.37 -7.75 -10.45
N ARG A 157 47.38 -8.44 -10.97
CA ARG A 157 48.15 -8.03 -12.16
C ARG A 157 47.44 -8.41 -13.44
N THR A 158 46.86 -9.60 -13.51
CA THR A 158 46.16 -10.12 -14.71
C THR A 158 44.77 -10.67 -14.38
N PHE A 159 43.91 -10.83 -15.39
CA PHE A 159 42.62 -11.50 -15.23
C PHE A 159 42.78 -12.95 -14.76
N ALA A 160 43.77 -13.68 -15.28
CA ALA A 160 44.10 -15.03 -14.86
C ALA A 160 44.41 -15.08 -13.35
N GLU A 161 45.27 -14.19 -12.85
CA GLU A 161 45.60 -14.09 -11.42
C GLU A 161 44.37 -13.77 -10.56
N TYR A 162 43.48 -12.91 -11.05
CA TYR A 162 42.23 -12.58 -10.35
C TYR A 162 41.34 -13.82 -10.16
N PHE A 163 41.09 -14.61 -11.22
CA PHE A 163 40.24 -15.80 -11.13
C PHE A 163 40.88 -16.91 -10.30
N GLU A 164 42.20 -17.08 -10.39
CA GLU A 164 42.96 -18.03 -9.58
C GLU A 164 42.90 -17.65 -8.09
N LYS A 165 43.27 -16.42 -7.72
CA LYS A 165 43.34 -16.02 -6.30
C LYS A 165 41.97 -15.83 -5.66
N LYS A 166 41.00 -15.28 -6.40
CA LYS A 166 39.68 -14.97 -5.84
C LYS A 166 38.73 -16.15 -5.88
N TYR A 167 38.73 -16.93 -6.96
CA TYR A 167 37.76 -18.01 -7.17
C TYR A 167 38.40 -19.40 -7.20
N SER A 168 39.74 -19.51 -7.14
CA SER A 168 40.46 -20.78 -7.25
C SER A 168 40.18 -21.50 -8.57
N ILE A 169 40.07 -20.70 -9.64
CA ILE A 169 39.80 -21.20 -11.00
C ILE A 169 41.06 -20.99 -11.86
N PHE A 170 41.55 -22.08 -12.43
CA PHE A 170 42.61 -22.07 -13.43
C PHE A 170 42.00 -22.09 -14.83
N LEU A 171 42.41 -21.14 -15.67
CA LEU A 171 41.92 -20.96 -17.02
C LEU A 171 42.64 -21.92 -17.98
N CYS A 172 41.90 -22.67 -18.81
CA CYS A 172 42.44 -23.62 -19.76
C CYS A 172 42.87 -22.93 -21.07
N HIS A 173 42.18 -21.84 -21.43
CA HIS A 173 42.43 -21.07 -22.66
C HIS A 173 42.77 -19.60 -22.34
N PRO A 174 43.88 -19.29 -21.63
CA PRO A 174 44.19 -17.93 -21.20
C PRO A 174 44.50 -16.95 -22.35
N LEU A 175 44.81 -17.45 -23.54
CA LEU A 175 45.13 -16.65 -24.72
C LEU A 175 43.91 -16.30 -25.57
N GLN A 176 42.75 -16.92 -25.34
CA GLN A 176 41.54 -16.58 -26.09
C GLN A 176 41.04 -15.17 -25.74
N PRO A 177 40.35 -14.48 -26.68
CA PRO A 177 39.83 -13.15 -26.43
C PRO A 177 38.76 -13.15 -25.32
N LEU A 178 38.78 -12.12 -24.48
CA LEU A 178 37.77 -11.89 -23.44
C LEU A 178 36.47 -11.38 -24.07
N LEU A 179 35.34 -11.63 -23.42
CA LEU A 179 34.06 -11.06 -23.82
C LEU A 179 33.73 -9.83 -22.99
N VAL A 180 33.25 -8.79 -23.65
CA VAL A 180 32.68 -7.61 -22.99
C VAL A 180 31.21 -7.88 -22.71
N LEU A 181 30.88 -7.92 -21.42
CA LEU A 181 29.57 -8.28 -20.92
C LEU A 181 28.85 -7.07 -20.34
N LYS A 182 27.56 -6.97 -20.63
CA LYS A 182 26.65 -6.08 -19.91
C LYS A 182 25.97 -6.88 -18.80
N PRO A 183 26.16 -6.53 -17.51
CA PRO A 183 25.40 -7.16 -16.44
C PRO A 183 23.92 -6.86 -16.63
N THR A 184 23.09 -7.83 -16.29
CA THR A 184 21.66 -7.56 -16.20
C THR A 184 21.39 -6.58 -15.05
N HIS A 185 20.39 -5.72 -15.20
CA HIS A 185 20.05 -4.72 -14.18
C HIS A 185 19.54 -5.40 -12.90
N ASN A 186 19.71 -4.71 -11.77
CA ASN A 186 19.09 -5.16 -10.53
C ASN A 186 17.57 -4.96 -10.64
N PRO A 187 16.75 -5.91 -10.16
CA PRO A 187 15.31 -5.74 -10.16
C PRO A 187 14.95 -4.67 -9.14
N HIS A 188 14.06 -3.77 -9.55
CA HIS A 188 13.57 -2.63 -8.78
C HIS A 188 12.04 -2.62 -8.84
N ASN A 189 11.41 -1.98 -7.86
CA ASN A 189 9.96 -1.92 -7.81
C ASN A 189 9.46 -1.00 -8.93
N LEU A 190 8.74 -1.57 -9.91
CA LEU A 190 8.22 -0.87 -11.08
C LEU A 190 6.82 -0.29 -10.89
N LEU A 191 6.24 -0.44 -9.69
CA LEU A 191 4.86 -0.04 -9.40
C LEU A 191 4.71 1.42 -8.99
N SER A 192 5.70 2.01 -8.33
CA SER A 192 5.65 3.41 -7.90
C SER A 192 6.35 4.34 -8.90
N SER A 193 5.70 5.46 -9.18
CA SER A 193 6.28 6.57 -9.95
C SER A 193 7.38 7.30 -9.20
N LYS A 194 7.32 7.39 -7.87
CA LYS A 194 8.29 8.13 -7.02
C LYS A 194 9.71 7.59 -7.12
N ASN A 195 9.86 6.26 -7.28
CA ASN A 195 11.17 5.65 -7.50
C ASN A 195 11.77 6.01 -8.87
N ARG A 196 10.96 6.44 -9.85
CA ARG A 196 11.51 6.86 -11.15
C ARG A 196 12.27 8.17 -11.01
N ASP A 197 11.86 9.09 -10.15
CA ASP A 197 12.47 10.42 -10.06
C ASP A 197 13.67 10.47 -9.11
N GLU A 198 13.65 9.76 -7.98
CA GLU A 198 14.81 9.71 -7.06
C GLU A 198 15.98 8.87 -7.62
N ASP A 199 15.70 7.71 -8.23
CA ASP A 199 16.75 6.90 -8.86
C ASP A 199 17.32 7.60 -10.10
N ASN A 200 16.51 8.36 -10.86
CA ASN A 200 17.02 9.11 -12.02
C ASN A 200 17.96 10.26 -11.65
N VAL A 201 17.86 10.84 -10.44
CA VAL A 201 18.74 11.95 -10.01
C VAL A 201 20.00 11.44 -9.31
N VAL A 202 19.92 10.35 -8.53
CA VAL A 202 21.08 9.78 -7.83
C VAL A 202 21.87 8.77 -8.69
N GLU A 203 21.22 7.97 -9.54
CA GLU A 203 21.92 6.98 -10.37
C GLU A 203 22.56 7.57 -11.63
N ASN A 204 22.12 8.73 -12.12
CA ASN A 204 22.69 9.33 -13.34
C ASN A 204 24.14 9.83 -13.17
N LYS A 205 24.66 9.96 -11.94
CA LYS A 205 26.07 10.28 -11.72
C LYS A 205 26.99 9.04 -11.67
N ASN A 206 26.46 7.84 -11.46
CA ASN A 206 27.25 6.61 -11.27
C ASN A 206 27.02 5.51 -12.33
N ARG A 207 25.99 5.62 -13.19
CA ARG A 207 25.70 4.63 -14.26
C ARG A 207 26.47 4.89 -15.56
N ALA A 208 27.74 5.25 -15.51
CA ALA A 208 28.62 4.98 -16.64
C ALA A 208 28.75 3.44 -16.76
N ASN A 209 28.05 2.85 -17.73
CA ASN A 209 28.05 1.42 -18.11
C ASN A 209 29.19 0.60 -17.48
N SER A 210 28.90 -0.14 -16.40
CA SER A 210 29.86 -1.10 -15.82
C SER A 210 29.96 -2.34 -16.70
N LEU A 211 30.59 -2.20 -17.87
CA LEU A 211 30.94 -3.32 -18.73
C LEU A 211 31.96 -4.20 -17.99
N VAL A 212 31.79 -5.51 -18.10
CA VAL A 212 32.65 -6.49 -17.42
C VAL A 212 33.37 -7.31 -18.47
N HIS A 213 34.70 -7.41 -18.36
CA HIS A 213 35.49 -8.33 -19.18
C HIS A 213 35.51 -9.72 -18.52
N MET A 214 35.16 -10.77 -19.27
CA MET A 214 35.08 -12.13 -18.74
C MET A 214 35.64 -13.18 -19.71
N PRO A 215 36.42 -14.17 -19.22
CA PRO A 215 36.88 -15.28 -20.04
C PRO A 215 35.69 -16.13 -20.56
N PRO A 216 35.64 -16.47 -21.86
CA PRO A 216 34.57 -17.26 -22.45
C PRO A 216 34.34 -18.61 -21.75
N GLU A 217 35.41 -19.30 -21.35
CA GLU A 217 35.36 -20.62 -20.70
C GLU A 217 34.64 -20.63 -19.33
N LEU A 218 34.30 -19.45 -18.79
CA LEU A 218 33.51 -19.30 -17.57
C LEU A 218 32.01 -19.07 -17.81
N LEU A 219 31.57 -19.06 -19.06
CA LEU A 219 30.23 -18.67 -19.48
C LEU A 219 29.48 -19.84 -20.10
N ILE A 220 28.25 -20.06 -19.63
CA ILE A 220 27.30 -21.01 -20.23
C ILE A 220 26.27 -20.20 -21.03
N PRO A 221 26.14 -20.39 -22.35
CA PRO A 221 25.10 -19.81 -23.16
C PRO A 221 23.74 -20.44 -22.82
N LEU A 222 22.72 -19.60 -22.65
CA LEU A 222 21.35 -20.01 -22.31
C LEU A 222 20.40 -20.01 -23.52
N ASP A 223 20.86 -19.52 -24.67
CA ASP A 223 20.08 -19.31 -25.90
C ASP A 223 18.71 -18.62 -25.65
N LEU A 224 18.64 -17.82 -24.57
CA LEU A 224 17.45 -17.09 -24.15
C LEU A 224 17.34 -15.75 -24.90
N PRO A 225 16.22 -15.45 -25.59
CA PRO A 225 16.01 -14.15 -26.19
C PRO A 225 16.03 -13.02 -25.15
N ILE A 226 16.67 -11.89 -25.48
CA ILE A 226 16.76 -10.73 -24.59
C ILE A 226 15.38 -10.21 -24.19
N ASP A 227 14.39 -10.26 -25.10
CA ASP A 227 13.04 -9.78 -24.81
C ASP A 227 12.32 -10.66 -23.79
N VAL A 228 12.54 -11.99 -23.83
CA VAL A 228 12.04 -12.90 -22.79
C VAL A 228 12.68 -12.55 -21.45
N LEU A 229 14.01 -12.33 -21.43
CA LEU A 229 14.73 -11.92 -20.23
C LEU A 229 14.18 -10.61 -19.62
N ARG A 230 13.82 -9.62 -20.43
CA ARG A 230 13.20 -8.35 -19.97
C ARG A 230 11.87 -8.57 -19.26
N VAL A 231 11.03 -9.48 -19.75
CA VAL A 231 9.73 -9.80 -19.12
C VAL A 231 9.92 -10.34 -17.71
N PHE A 232 10.95 -11.16 -17.47
CA PHE A 232 11.24 -11.68 -16.12
C PHE A 232 11.58 -10.59 -15.09
N TYR A 233 11.98 -9.39 -15.52
CA TYR A 233 12.18 -8.23 -14.63
C TYR A 233 10.90 -7.49 -14.29
N LEU A 234 9.95 -7.43 -15.23
CA LEU A 234 8.64 -6.83 -15.01
C LEU A 234 7.76 -7.71 -14.12
N PHE A 235 7.98 -9.02 -14.20
CA PHE A 235 7.08 -10.03 -13.68
C PHE A 235 6.84 -9.96 -12.16
N PRO A 236 7.84 -9.76 -11.28
CA PRO A 236 7.60 -9.65 -9.84
C PRO A 236 6.62 -8.53 -9.48
N SER A 237 6.80 -7.33 -10.06
CA SER A 237 5.91 -6.19 -9.83
C SER A 237 4.52 -6.45 -10.38
N LEU A 238 4.40 -7.01 -11.59
CA LEU A 238 3.10 -7.37 -12.17
C LEU A 238 2.35 -8.35 -11.28
N MET A 239 3.01 -9.43 -10.83
CA MET A 239 2.38 -10.43 -9.98
C MET A 239 2.00 -9.87 -8.62
N HIS A 240 2.84 -9.03 -8.03
CA HIS A 240 2.51 -8.38 -6.77
C HIS A 240 1.24 -7.52 -6.88
N ARG A 241 1.10 -6.76 -7.98
CA ARG A 241 -0.12 -5.97 -8.22
C ARG A 241 -1.33 -6.84 -8.50
N LEU A 242 -1.16 -7.91 -9.30
CA LEU A 242 -2.24 -8.86 -9.60
C LEU A 242 -2.75 -9.53 -8.32
N GLU A 243 -1.84 -10.04 -7.48
CA GLU A 243 -2.17 -10.63 -6.18
C GLU A 243 -2.95 -9.64 -5.30
N SER A 244 -2.46 -8.40 -5.21
CA SER A 244 -3.10 -7.37 -4.38
C SER A 244 -4.51 -7.00 -4.89
N LEU A 245 -4.71 -6.93 -6.21
CA LEU A 245 -6.02 -6.72 -6.82
C LEU A 245 -6.95 -7.92 -6.66
N MET A 246 -6.42 -9.15 -6.72
CA MET A 246 -7.20 -10.36 -6.46
C MET A 246 -7.68 -10.41 -5.01
N LEU A 247 -6.83 -10.05 -4.05
CA LEU A 247 -7.19 -9.92 -2.64
C LEU A 247 -8.28 -8.86 -2.44
N ALA A 248 -8.13 -7.68 -3.06
CA ALA A 248 -9.16 -6.65 -3.00
C ALA A 248 -10.48 -7.11 -3.63
N SER A 249 -10.43 -7.83 -4.76
CA SER A 249 -11.62 -8.41 -5.39
C SER A 249 -12.27 -9.50 -4.54
N GLN A 250 -11.49 -10.28 -3.81
CA GLN A 250 -12.00 -11.28 -2.87
C GLN A 250 -12.72 -10.59 -1.72
N LEU A 251 -12.09 -9.59 -1.08
CA LEU A 251 -12.71 -8.82 0.01
C LEU A 251 -14.02 -8.16 -0.46
N ARG A 252 -14.03 -7.58 -1.66
CA ARG A 252 -15.24 -7.03 -2.28
C ARG A 252 -16.38 -8.05 -2.33
N SER A 253 -16.06 -9.27 -2.74
CA SER A 253 -17.02 -10.37 -2.82
C SER A 253 -17.50 -10.83 -1.44
N GLU A 254 -16.67 -10.74 -0.41
CA GLU A 254 -17.03 -11.08 0.98
C GLU A 254 -17.95 -10.04 1.62
N ILE A 255 -17.78 -8.75 1.28
CA ILE A 255 -18.71 -7.68 1.67
C ILE A 255 -20.05 -7.82 0.93
N ALA A 256 -20.03 -8.34 -0.30
CA ALA A 256 -21.20 -8.77 -1.08
C ALA A 256 -22.25 -7.67 -1.38
N TYR A 257 -21.83 -6.40 -1.47
CA TYR A 257 -22.70 -5.31 -1.94
C TYR A 257 -22.90 -5.39 -3.47
N ARG A 258 -24.15 -5.30 -3.94
CA ARG A 258 -24.51 -5.52 -5.37
C ARG A 258 -25.15 -4.33 -6.07
N ASP A 259 -25.56 -3.29 -5.35
CA ASP A 259 -26.33 -2.19 -5.95
C ASP A 259 -25.46 -1.22 -6.77
N SER A 260 -24.14 -1.23 -6.56
CA SER A 260 -23.18 -0.50 -7.39
C SER A 260 -21.91 -1.32 -7.61
N ASP A 261 -21.26 -1.13 -8.77
CA ASP A 261 -20.00 -1.79 -9.08
C ASP A 261 -18.84 -1.03 -8.43
N ILE A 262 -18.45 -1.48 -7.23
CA ILE A 262 -17.30 -0.94 -6.50
C ILE A 262 -16.02 -1.47 -7.15
N SER A 263 -15.10 -0.58 -7.52
CA SER A 263 -13.81 -0.93 -8.11
C SER A 263 -12.92 -1.68 -7.14
N SER A 264 -12.32 -2.79 -7.57
CA SER A 264 -11.28 -3.46 -6.77
C SER A 264 -10.05 -2.57 -6.54
N PHE A 265 -9.88 -1.49 -7.31
CA PHE A 265 -8.79 -0.55 -7.11
C PHE A 265 -9.00 0.33 -5.88
N VAL A 266 -10.21 0.87 -5.64
CA VAL A 266 -10.47 1.68 -4.44
C VAL A 266 -10.40 0.84 -3.17
N ILE A 267 -10.76 -0.45 -3.25
CA ILE A 267 -10.61 -1.39 -2.15
C ILE A 267 -9.13 -1.70 -1.89
N LEU A 268 -8.34 -1.86 -2.96
CA LEU A 268 -6.88 -1.98 -2.82
C LEU A 268 -6.28 -0.73 -2.17
N GLU A 269 -6.73 0.47 -2.54
CA GLU A 269 -6.30 1.73 -1.91
C GLU A 269 -6.62 1.74 -0.41
N ALA A 270 -7.86 1.40 -0.03
CA ALA A 270 -8.28 1.28 1.37
C ALA A 270 -7.53 0.22 2.19
N MET A 271 -6.89 -0.74 1.53
CA MET A 271 -6.10 -1.80 2.16
C MET A 271 -4.59 -1.52 2.17
N THR A 272 -4.13 -0.41 1.58
CA THR A 272 -2.69 -0.12 1.39
C THR A 272 -2.23 0.99 2.31
N THR A 273 -1.22 0.72 3.14
CA THR A 273 -0.66 1.72 4.06
C THR A 273 0.46 2.53 3.39
N LEU A 274 0.79 3.70 3.96
CA LEU A 274 1.94 4.50 3.52
C LEU A 274 3.28 3.72 3.52
N ARG A 275 3.41 2.68 4.36
CA ARG A 275 4.61 1.84 4.43
C ARG A 275 4.85 1.01 3.17
N CYS A 276 3.84 0.84 2.32
CA CYS A 276 4.01 0.20 1.02
C CYS A 276 4.80 1.04 0.01
N CYS A 277 4.93 2.36 0.25
CA CYS A 277 5.57 3.29 -0.68
C CYS A 277 4.96 3.22 -2.09
N GLU A 278 3.64 3.06 -2.15
CA GLU A 278 2.85 3.14 -3.38
C GLU A 278 2.43 4.60 -3.62
N ASP A 279 1.87 4.86 -4.80
CA ASP A 279 1.40 6.20 -5.19
C ASP A 279 0.01 6.52 -4.60
N PHE A 280 -0.58 5.59 -3.85
CA PHE A 280 -1.87 5.70 -3.19
C PHE A 280 -1.81 5.04 -1.80
N SER A 281 -2.71 5.45 -0.90
CA SER A 281 -2.81 4.93 0.46
C SER A 281 -4.21 5.09 1.04
N MET A 282 -4.49 4.37 2.13
CA MET A 282 -5.79 4.36 2.80
C MET A 282 -6.12 5.68 3.54
N GLU A 283 -5.10 6.44 3.95
CA GLU A 283 -5.17 7.70 4.71
C GLU A 283 -6.34 8.63 4.34
N ARG A 284 -6.49 9.02 3.06
CA ARG A 284 -7.57 9.93 2.63
C ARG A 284 -8.95 9.28 2.75
N LEU A 285 -9.03 7.97 2.56
CA LEU A 285 -10.27 7.20 2.71
C LEU A 285 -10.60 6.96 4.18
N GLU A 286 -9.59 6.77 5.05
CA GLU A 286 -9.75 6.71 6.52
C GLU A 286 -10.42 7.99 7.01
N LEU A 287 -9.87 9.15 6.67
CA LEU A 287 -10.40 10.45 7.07
C LEU A 287 -11.88 10.62 6.73
N LEU A 288 -12.26 10.27 5.50
CA LEU A 288 -13.66 10.34 5.03
C LEU A 288 -14.54 9.27 5.70
N GLY A 289 -14.00 8.07 5.86
CA GLY A 289 -14.66 6.94 6.50
C GLY A 289 -14.97 7.18 7.98
N ASP A 290 -14.06 7.80 8.73
CA ASP A 290 -14.24 8.26 10.12
C ASP A 290 -15.45 9.20 10.22
N SER A 291 -15.54 10.22 9.35
CA SER A 291 -16.69 11.12 9.31
C SER A 291 -18.00 10.41 8.93
N VAL A 292 -17.98 9.47 7.98
CA VAL A 292 -19.16 8.67 7.59
C VAL A 292 -19.62 7.77 8.73
N LEU A 293 -18.70 7.11 9.42
CA LEU A 293 -18.96 6.25 10.57
C LEU A 293 -19.57 7.06 11.72
N LYS A 294 -18.99 8.23 12.03
CA LYS A 294 -19.53 9.17 13.03
C LYS A 294 -20.95 9.58 12.70
N TYR A 295 -21.23 9.96 11.45
CA TYR A 295 -22.57 10.33 11.00
C TYR A 295 -23.55 9.17 11.14
N ALA A 296 -23.21 7.98 10.62
CA ALA A 296 -24.05 6.81 10.64
C ALA A 296 -24.47 6.40 12.07
N VAL A 297 -23.49 6.31 12.97
CA VAL A 297 -23.73 5.95 14.38
C VAL A 297 -24.46 7.07 15.10
N SER A 298 -24.13 8.34 14.86
CA SER A 298 -24.87 9.48 15.42
C SER A 298 -26.34 9.48 15.00
N ALA A 299 -26.63 9.24 13.72
CA ALA A 299 -28.00 9.18 13.21
C ALA A 299 -28.78 8.04 13.87
N HIS A 300 -28.19 6.84 13.95
CA HIS A 300 -28.81 5.70 14.62
C HIS A 300 -29.07 5.99 16.11
N LEU A 301 -28.06 6.43 16.86
CA LEU A 301 -28.21 6.74 18.30
C LEU A 301 -29.22 7.88 18.56
N PHE A 302 -29.25 8.88 17.68
CA PHE A 302 -30.21 9.98 17.76
C PHE A 302 -31.65 9.45 17.64
N MET A 303 -31.92 8.52 16.72
CA MET A 303 -33.24 7.95 16.51
C MET A 303 -33.63 6.92 17.58
N THR A 304 -32.68 6.09 18.02
CA THR A 304 -32.91 5.03 19.02
C THR A 304 -33.12 5.59 20.43
N PHE A 305 -32.46 6.69 20.79
CA PHE A 305 -32.48 7.22 22.15
C PHE A 305 -33.08 8.63 22.24
N LEU A 306 -34.41 8.72 22.14
CA LEU A 306 -35.16 9.99 22.15
C LEU A 306 -34.98 10.84 23.42
N ASN A 307 -34.72 10.21 24.57
CA ASN A 307 -34.66 10.88 25.88
C ASN A 307 -33.23 11.17 26.37
N LYS A 308 -32.20 10.91 25.56
CA LYS A 308 -30.79 11.13 25.97
C LYS A 308 -30.29 12.47 25.46
N HIS A 309 -29.58 13.20 26.31
CA HIS A 309 -28.90 14.45 25.95
C HIS A 309 -27.56 14.20 25.23
N GLU A 310 -26.98 15.26 24.66
CA GLU A 310 -25.71 15.24 23.90
C GLU A 310 -24.61 14.39 24.55
N GLY A 311 -24.20 14.69 25.79
CA GLY A 311 -23.07 13.97 26.41
C GLY A 311 -23.27 12.45 26.59
N GLN A 312 -24.52 12.00 26.76
CA GLN A 312 -24.86 10.57 26.85
C GLN A 312 -24.83 9.88 25.48
N LEU A 313 -25.19 10.60 24.42
CA LEU A 313 -25.12 10.12 23.05
C LEU A 313 -23.67 10.10 22.57
N SER A 314 -22.90 11.15 22.87
CA SER A 314 -21.46 11.26 22.60
C SER A 314 -20.66 10.14 23.26
N SER A 315 -20.95 9.80 24.53
CA SER A 315 -20.31 8.65 25.21
C SER A 315 -20.60 7.32 24.49
N ARG A 316 -21.87 7.05 24.15
CA ARG A 316 -22.26 5.82 23.43
C ARG A 316 -21.67 5.74 22.04
N ARG A 317 -21.62 6.86 21.32
CA ARG A 317 -20.95 6.96 20.03
C ARG A 317 -19.49 6.54 20.19
N GLN A 318 -18.77 7.13 21.15
CA GLN A 318 -17.36 6.82 21.39
C GLN A 318 -17.14 5.34 21.75
N GLU A 319 -18.00 4.74 22.58
CA GLU A 319 -17.95 3.31 22.90
C GLU A 319 -18.08 2.43 21.64
N THR A 320 -18.95 2.85 20.70
CA THR A 320 -19.21 2.14 19.45
C THR A 320 -18.08 2.30 18.43
N ILE A 321 -17.53 3.51 18.28
CA ILE A 321 -16.58 3.84 17.19
C ILE A 321 -15.11 3.90 17.63
N CYS A 322 -14.78 3.62 18.90
CA CYS A 322 -13.38 3.68 19.33
C CYS A 322 -12.50 2.66 18.58
N ASN A 323 -11.22 2.97 18.42
CA ASN A 323 -10.25 2.13 17.71
C ASN A 323 -10.18 0.70 18.26
N ALA A 324 -10.41 0.50 19.57
CA ALA A 324 -10.44 -0.84 20.16
C ALA A 324 -11.63 -1.69 19.65
N THR A 325 -12.81 -1.07 19.51
CA THR A 325 -14.00 -1.72 18.93
C THR A 325 -13.78 -1.99 17.45
N LEU A 326 -13.31 -1.01 16.69
CA LEU A 326 -13.06 -1.16 15.24
C LEU A 326 -11.98 -2.23 14.96
N TYR A 327 -10.91 -2.26 15.75
CA TYR A 327 -9.90 -3.32 15.69
C TYR A 327 -10.52 -4.70 15.92
N ARG A 328 -11.37 -4.86 16.95
CA ARG A 328 -12.04 -6.13 17.25
C ARG A 328 -12.91 -6.58 16.06
N LEU A 329 -13.74 -5.68 15.51
CA LEU A 329 -14.60 -5.97 14.37
C LEU A 329 -13.80 -6.32 13.11
N GLY A 330 -12.69 -5.61 12.87
CA GLY A 330 -11.77 -5.91 11.78
C GLY A 330 -11.16 -7.31 11.88
N ILE A 331 -10.71 -7.70 13.08
CA ILE A 331 -10.18 -9.04 13.34
C ILE A 331 -11.25 -10.13 13.13
N GLU A 332 -12.48 -9.91 13.60
CA GLU A 332 -13.61 -10.83 13.40
C GLU A 332 -13.93 -11.05 11.92
N ARG A 333 -13.71 -10.04 11.08
CA ARG A 333 -13.82 -10.10 9.61
C ARG A 333 -12.52 -10.46 8.90
N ARG A 334 -11.46 -10.78 9.63
CA ARG A 334 -10.15 -11.19 9.09
C ARG A 334 -9.48 -10.17 8.16
N ILE A 335 -9.77 -8.87 8.33
CA ILE A 335 -9.24 -7.82 7.42
C ILE A 335 -7.71 -7.73 7.45
N GLN A 336 -7.07 -8.13 8.55
CA GLN A 336 -5.61 -8.18 8.68
C GLN A 336 -4.94 -9.08 7.64
N GLY A 337 -5.65 -10.08 7.09
CA GLY A 337 -5.15 -10.91 6.00
C GLY A 337 -4.95 -10.13 4.70
N TYR A 338 -5.82 -9.15 4.47
CA TYR A 338 -5.92 -8.33 3.27
C TYR A 338 -4.95 -7.15 3.28
N ILE A 339 -4.73 -6.52 4.43
CA ILE A 339 -3.92 -5.29 4.56
C ILE A 339 -2.51 -5.47 3.96
N ARG A 340 -2.12 -4.49 3.14
CA ARG A 340 -0.77 -4.33 2.60
C ARG A 340 0.00 -3.30 3.42
N ASP A 341 1.02 -3.78 4.13
CA ASP A 341 1.72 -2.98 5.14
C ASP A 341 3.25 -2.90 4.97
N ALA A 342 3.77 -3.33 3.84
CA ALA A 342 5.20 -3.43 3.60
C ALA A 342 5.55 -3.04 2.18
N ALA A 343 6.65 -2.29 2.02
CA ALA A 343 7.21 -1.97 0.72
C ALA A 343 7.57 -3.25 -0.05
N PHE A 344 7.21 -3.28 -1.33
CA PHE A 344 7.52 -4.40 -2.20
C PHE A 344 9.02 -4.41 -2.55
N ASP A 345 9.74 -5.46 -2.14
CA ASP A 345 11.12 -5.73 -2.57
C ASP A 345 11.14 -6.87 -3.60
N PRO A 346 11.28 -6.58 -4.90
CA PRO A 346 11.35 -7.59 -5.95
C PRO A 346 12.48 -8.59 -5.76
N ARG A 347 13.57 -8.20 -5.08
CA ARG A 347 14.71 -9.10 -4.83
C ARG A 347 14.34 -10.20 -3.85
N ARG A 348 13.30 -10.02 -3.03
CA ARG A 348 12.81 -11.03 -2.09
C ARG A 348 11.67 -11.86 -2.67
N TRP A 349 11.05 -11.41 -3.76
CA TRP A 349 10.00 -12.13 -4.45
C TRP A 349 10.45 -13.55 -4.85
N LEU A 350 9.49 -14.48 -4.79
CA LEU A 350 9.64 -15.87 -5.17
C LEU A 350 8.53 -16.20 -6.16
N ALA A 351 8.83 -17.10 -7.10
CA ALA A 351 7.82 -17.54 -8.04
C ALA A 351 6.68 -18.27 -7.32
N PRO A 352 5.43 -18.17 -7.79
CA PRO A 352 4.30 -18.85 -7.19
C PRO A 352 4.57 -20.34 -6.97
N GLY A 353 4.37 -20.79 -5.73
CA GLY A 353 4.63 -22.16 -5.29
C GLY A 353 6.09 -22.43 -4.88
N GLN A 354 7.06 -21.56 -5.12
CA GLN A 354 8.45 -21.75 -4.71
C GLN A 354 8.68 -21.33 -3.26
N LEU A 355 9.17 -22.23 -2.41
CA LEU A 355 9.51 -21.90 -1.02
C LEU A 355 10.90 -21.25 -0.88
N SER A 356 11.03 -20.32 0.07
CA SER A 356 12.30 -19.63 0.33
C SER A 356 13.31 -20.56 0.96
N ARG A 357 14.51 -20.66 0.35
CA ARG A 357 15.68 -21.34 0.95
C ARG A 357 16.57 -20.42 1.78
N ARG A 358 16.28 -19.12 1.76
CA ARG A 358 16.97 -18.11 2.56
C ARG A 358 15.94 -17.49 3.51
N PRO A 359 15.51 -18.20 4.58
CA PRO A 359 14.69 -17.56 5.57
C PRO A 359 15.54 -16.46 6.22
N CYS A 360 15.12 -15.20 6.10
CA CYS A 360 15.44 -14.21 7.10
C CYS A 360 15.01 -14.84 8.44
N PRO A 361 15.94 -15.08 9.38
CA PRO A 361 15.56 -15.57 10.69
C PRO A 361 14.53 -14.58 11.25
N CYS A 362 13.29 -15.02 11.42
CA CYS A 362 12.35 -14.32 12.26
C CYS A 362 12.60 -14.84 13.68
N GLU A 363 12.65 -13.94 14.65
CA GLU A 363 12.54 -14.32 16.06
C GLU A 363 11.06 -14.46 16.46
N CYS A 364 10.20 -14.72 15.46
CA CYS A 364 8.77 -14.77 15.68
C CYS A 364 8.41 -16.01 16.49
N PRO A 365 7.51 -15.91 17.48
CA PRO A 365 7.15 -17.03 18.37
C PRO A 365 6.40 -18.16 17.65
N VAL A 366 6.09 -17.97 16.36
CA VAL A 366 5.39 -18.93 15.51
C VAL A 366 6.40 -19.89 14.88
N ASN A 367 6.53 -21.08 15.48
CA ASN A 367 7.35 -22.17 14.96
C ASN A 367 6.58 -23.01 13.92
N SER A 368 6.04 -22.35 12.90
CA SER A 368 5.46 -23.05 11.74
C SER A 368 6.36 -22.89 10.51
N GLU A 369 6.45 -23.94 9.71
CA GLU A 369 7.05 -23.91 8.36
C GLU A 369 6.03 -23.47 7.30
N VAL A 370 4.74 -23.41 7.67
CA VAL A 370 3.61 -23.05 6.82
C VAL A 370 2.97 -21.77 7.35
N VAL A 371 2.47 -20.92 6.45
CA VAL A 371 1.66 -19.74 6.81
C VAL A 371 0.42 -20.24 7.58
N THR A 372 0.35 -19.96 8.88
CA THR A 372 -0.84 -20.26 9.68
C THR A 372 -1.76 -19.04 9.73
N GLU A 373 -3.06 -19.27 9.97
CA GLU A 373 -4.03 -18.19 10.22
C GLU A 373 -3.96 -17.65 11.65
N ASP A 374 -2.97 -18.09 12.44
CA ASP A 374 -2.88 -17.79 13.86
C ASP A 374 -2.61 -16.30 14.10
N ILE A 375 -3.47 -15.68 14.90
CA ILE A 375 -3.33 -14.28 15.30
C ILE A 375 -2.64 -14.24 16.65
N HIS A 376 -1.38 -13.80 16.66
CA HIS A 376 -0.63 -13.58 17.88
C HIS A 376 -0.65 -12.10 18.27
N ARG A 377 -1.08 -11.81 19.50
CA ARG A 377 -0.99 -10.47 20.08
C ARG A 377 0.30 -10.37 20.87
N ILE A 378 1.11 -9.37 20.55
CA ILE A 378 2.37 -9.08 21.24
C ILE A 378 2.42 -7.58 21.54
N ASP A 379 2.71 -7.25 22.80
CA ASP A 379 2.84 -5.87 23.27
C ASP A 379 4.30 -5.36 23.29
N ASP A 380 5.21 -6.12 22.69
CA ASP A 380 6.63 -5.80 22.60
C ASP A 380 6.90 -4.74 21.54
N LYS A 381 7.36 -3.56 21.99
CA LYS A 381 7.72 -2.41 21.14
C LYS A 381 9.02 -2.62 20.35
N SER A 382 9.78 -3.67 20.62
CA SER A 382 11.02 -3.98 19.90
C SER A 382 10.78 -4.61 18.51
N ILE A 383 9.55 -5.04 18.23
CA ILE A 383 9.19 -5.67 16.95
C ILE A 383 9.17 -4.62 15.83
N ILE A 384 9.91 -4.93 14.76
CA ILE A 384 9.95 -4.10 13.55
C ILE A 384 8.69 -4.35 12.70
N ILE A 385 7.81 -3.36 12.64
CA ILE A 385 6.61 -3.33 11.79
C ILE A 385 6.99 -3.08 10.32
N GLY A 386 6.16 -3.55 9.38
CA GLY A 386 6.34 -3.28 7.96
C GLY A 386 7.43 -4.11 7.26
N LYS A 387 8.00 -5.10 7.94
CA LYS A 387 8.95 -6.05 7.36
C LYS A 387 8.46 -7.48 7.52
N ALA A 388 8.00 -8.08 6.43
CA ALA A 388 7.64 -9.49 6.40
C ALA A 388 8.89 -10.40 6.39
N CYS A 389 8.82 -11.53 7.08
CA CYS A 389 9.81 -12.59 6.94
C CYS A 389 9.55 -13.46 5.70
N ASP A 390 10.52 -14.24 5.23
CA ASP A 390 10.34 -15.06 4.03
C ASP A 390 9.41 -16.28 4.24
N LYS A 391 8.97 -16.54 5.49
CA LYS A 391 7.89 -17.49 5.81
C LYS A 391 6.50 -16.87 5.72
N GLY A 392 6.38 -15.57 5.43
CA GLY A 392 5.10 -14.87 5.31
C GLY A 392 4.54 -14.28 6.60
N HIS A 393 5.24 -14.40 7.74
CA HIS A 393 4.80 -13.74 8.98
C HIS A 393 4.88 -12.21 8.85
N ARG A 394 3.82 -11.54 9.32
CA ARG A 394 3.64 -10.09 9.28
C ARG A 394 3.18 -9.62 10.66
N TRP A 395 3.68 -8.46 11.07
CA TRP A 395 3.21 -7.76 12.27
C TRP A 395 2.51 -6.49 11.82
N ILE A 396 1.29 -6.28 12.30
CA ILE A 396 0.44 -5.13 11.96
C ILE A 396 -0.02 -4.49 13.26
N CYS A 397 0.02 -3.16 13.31
CA CYS A 397 -0.47 -2.41 14.47
C CYS A 397 -2.00 -2.51 14.56
N SER A 398 -2.54 -2.57 15.78
CA SER A 398 -4.00 -2.54 16.00
C SER A 398 -4.65 -1.29 15.41
N LYS A 399 -3.95 -0.15 15.48
CA LYS A 399 -4.38 1.11 14.87
C LYS A 399 -4.51 0.98 13.34
N THR A 400 -3.52 0.41 12.66
CA THR A 400 -3.61 0.16 11.20
C THR A 400 -4.83 -0.69 10.81
N ILE A 401 -5.27 -1.61 11.66
CA ILE A 401 -6.47 -2.41 11.42
C ILE A 401 -7.73 -1.55 11.61
N SER A 402 -7.82 -0.73 12.67
CA SER A 402 -8.96 0.18 12.85
C SER A 402 -9.07 1.19 11.71
N ASP A 403 -7.95 1.78 11.31
CA ASP A 403 -7.86 2.79 10.25
C ASP A 403 -8.30 2.18 8.91
N CYS A 404 -7.93 0.91 8.65
CA CYS A 404 -8.40 0.19 7.46
C CYS A 404 -9.92 -0.08 7.47
N VAL A 405 -10.55 -0.31 8.63
CA VAL A 405 -12.02 -0.42 8.73
C VAL A 405 -12.67 0.89 8.27
N GLU A 406 -12.18 2.01 8.76
CA GLU A 406 -12.66 3.35 8.38
C GLU A 406 -12.42 3.59 6.89
N ALA A 407 -11.22 3.29 6.38
CA ALA A 407 -10.91 3.44 4.98
C ALA A 407 -11.80 2.60 4.05
N LEU A 408 -12.20 1.39 4.45
CA LEU A 408 -13.15 0.58 3.68
C LEU A 408 -14.55 1.21 3.66
N ILE A 409 -15.01 1.79 4.78
CA ILE A 409 -16.26 2.55 4.83
C ILE A 409 -16.17 3.76 3.89
N GLY A 410 -15.05 4.48 3.93
CA GLY A 410 -14.75 5.61 3.04
C GLY A 410 -14.75 5.21 1.57
N ALA A 411 -14.09 4.11 1.20
CA ALA A 411 -14.04 3.60 -0.17
C ALA A 411 -15.44 3.34 -0.75
N TYR A 412 -16.29 2.66 0.02
CA TYR A 412 -17.66 2.38 -0.39
C TYR A 412 -18.52 3.65 -0.44
N TYR A 413 -18.28 4.60 0.46
CA TYR A 413 -18.94 5.90 0.41
C TYR A 413 -18.58 6.70 -0.85
N VAL A 414 -17.31 6.68 -1.27
CA VAL A 414 -16.83 7.41 -2.46
C VAL A 414 -17.52 6.90 -3.74
N GLU A 415 -17.60 5.59 -3.93
CA GLU A 415 -18.13 5.02 -5.18
C GLU A 415 -19.64 4.72 -5.16
N GLY A 416 -20.20 4.35 -4.00
CA GLY A 416 -21.60 3.93 -3.87
C GLY A 416 -22.45 4.78 -2.91
N GLY A 417 -21.89 5.85 -2.34
CA GLY A 417 -22.60 6.76 -1.43
C GLY A 417 -22.98 6.13 -0.09
N LEU A 418 -23.94 6.76 0.61
CA LEU A 418 -24.37 6.30 1.95
C LEU A 418 -24.91 4.87 1.95
N LYS A 419 -25.59 4.44 0.87
CA LYS A 419 -26.15 3.09 0.77
C LYS A 419 -25.05 2.02 0.82
N ALA A 420 -23.98 2.24 0.07
CA ALA A 420 -22.82 1.34 0.05
C ALA A 420 -22.06 1.37 1.38
N ALA A 421 -21.88 2.55 1.97
CA ALA A 421 -21.25 2.70 3.28
C ALA A 421 -22.04 1.96 4.38
N PHE A 422 -23.37 2.09 4.40
CA PHE A 422 -24.22 1.35 5.34
C PHE A 422 -24.16 -0.17 5.14
N ALA A 423 -24.01 -0.64 3.90
CA ALA A 423 -23.80 -2.07 3.65
C ALA A 423 -22.49 -2.58 4.28
N VAL A 424 -21.41 -1.79 4.22
CA VAL A 424 -20.13 -2.12 4.89
C VAL A 424 -20.28 -2.07 6.41
N LEU A 425 -20.96 -1.06 6.96
CA LEU A 425 -21.21 -0.96 8.40
C LEU A 425 -22.00 -2.17 8.91
N LYS A 426 -23.04 -2.56 8.19
CA LYS A 426 -23.80 -3.79 8.45
C LYS A 426 -22.93 -5.04 8.36
N TRP A 427 -22.04 -5.11 7.37
CA TRP A 427 -21.08 -6.20 7.25
C TRP A 427 -20.14 -6.24 8.46
N PHE A 428 -19.65 -5.11 8.97
CA PHE A 428 -18.90 -5.05 10.22
C PHE A 428 -19.75 -5.25 11.49
N GLN A 429 -21.05 -5.53 11.36
CA GLN A 429 -22.00 -5.69 12.49
C GLN A 429 -22.12 -4.42 13.35
N ILE A 430 -21.98 -3.25 12.73
CA ILE A 430 -22.24 -1.96 13.37
C ILE A 430 -23.71 -1.62 13.15
N GLU A 431 -24.46 -1.55 14.25
CA GLU A 431 -25.89 -1.25 14.26
C GLU A 431 -26.14 0.17 13.74
N THR A 432 -26.78 0.25 12.57
CA THR A 432 -27.12 1.51 11.89
C THR A 432 -28.51 1.49 11.26
N GLU A 433 -29.22 0.36 11.36
CA GLU A 433 -30.60 0.25 10.88
C GLU A 433 -31.52 1.06 11.80
N ILE A 434 -32.48 1.76 11.21
CA ILE A 434 -33.45 2.58 11.94
C ILE A 434 -34.81 1.93 11.75
N GLU A 435 -35.46 1.57 12.85
CA GLU A 435 -36.80 1.00 12.83
C GLU A 435 -37.84 2.07 12.44
N GLU A 436 -38.81 1.70 11.59
CA GLU A 436 -39.85 2.63 11.12
C GLU A 436 -40.68 3.21 12.28
N GLU A 437 -40.88 2.44 13.35
CA GLU A 437 -41.63 2.87 14.54
C GLU A 437 -40.96 4.09 15.22
N LEU A 438 -39.64 4.08 15.32
CA LEU A 438 -38.85 5.17 15.90
C LEU A 438 -38.93 6.45 15.06
N ILE A 439 -39.00 6.31 13.73
CA ILE A 439 -39.20 7.44 12.81
C ILE A 439 -40.57 8.08 13.07
N MET A 440 -41.62 7.26 13.19
CA MET A 440 -42.97 7.75 13.45
C MET A 440 -43.09 8.42 14.83
N GLU A 441 -42.45 7.87 15.86
CA GLU A 441 -42.40 8.49 17.19
C GLU A 441 -41.68 9.85 17.16
N ALA A 442 -40.53 9.92 16.50
CA ALA A 442 -39.77 11.16 16.34
C ALA A 442 -40.60 12.23 15.61
N LEU A 443 -41.24 11.88 14.50
CA LEU A 443 -42.12 12.77 13.72
C LEU A 443 -43.34 13.23 14.54
N SER A 444 -43.96 12.33 15.30
CA SER A 444 -45.08 12.67 16.19
C SER A 444 -44.65 13.68 17.26
N SER A 445 -43.51 13.44 17.91
CA SER A 445 -42.96 14.35 18.93
C SER A 445 -42.67 15.75 18.38
N ALA A 446 -42.10 15.82 17.17
CA ALA A 446 -41.83 17.08 16.48
C ALA A 446 -43.12 17.80 16.07
N SER A 447 -44.16 17.04 15.67
CA SER A 447 -45.46 17.58 15.28
C SER A 447 -46.18 18.26 16.43
N VAL A 448 -46.15 17.68 17.64
CA VAL A 448 -46.79 18.26 18.84
C VAL A 448 -46.21 19.64 19.16
N ARG A 449 -44.91 19.84 18.90
CA ARG A 449 -44.21 21.11 19.16
C ARG A 449 -44.61 22.24 18.20
N ASN A 450 -45.23 21.94 17.05
CA ASN A 450 -45.72 22.95 16.10
C ASN A 450 -46.79 23.88 16.70
N TYR A 451 -47.52 23.44 17.74
CA TYR A 451 -48.64 24.17 18.31
C TYR A 451 -48.25 25.21 19.39
N LEU A 452 -46.95 25.47 19.59
CA LEU A 452 -46.51 26.52 20.50
C LEU A 452 -46.67 27.93 19.90
N PRO A 453 -47.07 28.93 20.71
CA PRO A 453 -47.38 30.30 20.25
C PRO A 453 -46.10 31.11 19.98
N LYS A 454 -45.34 30.72 18.94
CA LYS A 454 -44.09 31.39 18.51
C LYS A 454 -43.98 31.47 16.97
N VAL A 455 -45.12 31.53 16.29
CA VAL A 455 -45.23 31.48 14.81
C VAL A 455 -44.44 32.60 14.14
N ASP A 456 -44.47 33.82 14.69
CA ASP A 456 -43.81 35.01 14.12
C ASP A 456 -42.28 34.84 14.01
N VAL A 457 -41.64 34.24 15.03
CA VAL A 457 -40.18 34.01 15.06
C VAL A 457 -39.77 32.99 14.01
N VAL A 458 -40.60 31.95 13.83
CA VAL A 458 -40.37 30.90 12.82
C VAL A 458 -40.50 31.48 11.42
N GLU A 459 -41.55 32.24 11.14
CA GLU A 459 -41.76 32.84 9.81
C GLU A 459 -40.65 33.83 9.42
N LEU A 460 -40.19 34.66 10.36
CA LEU A 460 -39.07 35.57 10.15
C LEU A 460 -37.78 34.81 9.82
N LEU A 461 -37.51 33.70 10.52
CA LEU A 461 -36.33 32.89 10.28
C LEU A 461 -36.43 32.10 8.97
N GLU A 462 -37.59 31.53 8.64
CA GLU A 462 -37.86 30.86 7.36
C GLU A 462 -37.63 31.81 6.18
N ALA A 463 -38.13 33.04 6.27
CA ALA A 463 -37.91 34.08 5.28
C ALA A 463 -36.43 34.46 5.14
N LYS A 464 -35.68 34.49 6.26
CA LYS A 464 -34.25 34.80 6.28
C LYS A 464 -33.39 33.69 5.69
N LEU A 465 -33.73 32.44 5.96
CA LEU A 465 -33.03 31.27 5.41
C LEU A 465 -33.40 31.01 3.94
N GLY A 466 -34.58 31.47 3.51
CA GLY A 466 -35.13 31.16 2.20
C GLY A 466 -35.65 29.72 2.12
N TYR A 467 -36.01 29.12 3.26
CA TYR A 467 -36.46 27.73 3.37
C TYR A 467 -37.67 27.62 4.28
N THR A 468 -38.69 26.88 3.84
CA THR A 468 -39.90 26.61 4.63
C THR A 468 -39.81 25.20 5.20
N PHE A 469 -39.80 25.08 6.52
CA PHE A 469 -39.72 23.81 7.22
C PHE A 469 -41.09 23.13 7.23
N GLN A 470 -41.14 21.88 6.78
CA GLN A 470 -42.34 21.05 6.92
C GLN A 470 -42.69 20.81 8.41
N MET A 471 -41.67 20.65 9.24
CA MET A 471 -41.79 20.34 10.67
C MET A 471 -41.22 21.48 11.53
N LYS A 472 -41.99 22.54 11.75
CA LYS A 472 -41.58 23.74 12.49
C LYS A 472 -41.10 23.45 13.93
N GLY A 473 -41.57 22.39 14.55
CA GLY A 473 -41.19 21.96 15.90
C GLY A 473 -39.72 21.59 16.04
N LEU A 474 -39.08 21.09 14.98
CA LEU A 474 -37.64 20.85 14.95
C LEU A 474 -36.84 22.16 14.94
N LEU A 475 -37.35 23.17 14.22
CA LEU A 475 -36.75 24.50 14.22
C LEU A 475 -36.86 25.16 15.60
N ILE A 476 -38.02 25.04 16.24
CA ILE A 476 -38.23 25.55 17.61
C ILE A 476 -37.28 24.85 18.59
N GLU A 477 -37.09 23.53 18.48
CA GLU A 477 -36.13 22.79 19.30
C GLU A 477 -34.69 23.29 19.08
N ALA A 478 -34.27 23.48 17.82
CA ALA A 478 -32.94 23.98 17.46
C ALA A 478 -32.66 25.39 18.01
N LEU A 479 -33.70 26.21 18.19
CA LEU A 479 -33.61 27.55 18.76
C LEU A 479 -33.66 27.59 20.29
N THR A 480 -33.92 26.47 20.98
CA THR A 480 -34.20 26.47 22.42
C THR A 480 -33.01 25.98 23.24
N HIS A 481 -32.42 26.86 24.05
CA HIS A 481 -31.31 26.53 24.96
C HIS A 481 -31.79 25.77 26.20
N SER A 482 -30.92 24.92 26.77
CA SER A 482 -31.22 24.06 27.93
C SER A 482 -31.69 24.83 29.17
N SER A 483 -31.31 26.11 29.33
CA SER A 483 -31.83 26.97 30.41
C SER A 483 -33.36 27.12 30.40
N GLN A 484 -34.02 26.91 29.25
CA GLN A 484 -35.48 26.94 29.17
C GLN A 484 -36.13 25.71 29.82
N GLN A 485 -35.38 24.65 30.08
CA GLN A 485 -35.88 23.46 30.80
C GLN A 485 -36.26 23.80 32.24
N GLU A 486 -35.53 24.74 32.87
CA GLU A 486 -35.88 25.26 34.21
C GLU A 486 -37.20 26.05 34.20
N SER A 487 -37.62 26.53 33.02
CA SER A 487 -38.88 27.24 32.79
C SER A 487 -40.01 26.33 32.29
N GLY A 488 -39.81 24.99 32.31
CA GLY A 488 -40.84 23.99 31.97
C GLY A 488 -40.80 23.46 30.53
N ALA A 489 -39.81 23.84 29.72
CA ALA A 489 -39.63 23.24 28.39
C ALA A 489 -39.11 21.80 28.49
N THR A 490 -39.69 20.87 27.74
CA THR A 490 -39.26 19.47 27.70
C THR A 490 -38.23 19.16 26.61
N TYR A 491 -37.84 20.16 25.83
CA TYR A 491 -36.97 20.03 24.67
C TYR A 491 -35.88 21.11 24.66
N CYS A 492 -34.73 20.78 24.07
CA CYS A 492 -33.64 21.73 23.85
C CYS A 492 -32.79 21.24 22.68
N TYR A 493 -31.95 22.13 22.15
CA TYR A 493 -31.20 21.83 20.95
C TYR A 493 -30.12 20.76 21.10
N GLN A 494 -29.73 20.37 22.31
CA GLN A 494 -28.54 19.52 22.55
C GLN A 494 -28.54 18.21 21.74
N ARG A 495 -29.71 17.59 21.53
CA ARG A 495 -29.80 16.39 20.69
C ARG A 495 -29.57 16.71 19.21
N LEU A 496 -30.08 17.84 18.73
CA LEU A 496 -29.87 18.32 17.37
C LEU A 496 -28.42 18.79 17.16
N GLU A 497 -27.77 19.37 18.17
CA GLU A 497 -26.33 19.68 18.17
C GLU A 497 -25.51 18.39 17.95
N PHE A 498 -25.79 17.33 18.73
CA PHE A 498 -25.11 16.04 18.58
C PHE A 498 -25.18 15.47 17.15
N LEU A 499 -26.36 15.53 16.50
CA LEU A 499 -26.53 15.07 15.13
C LEU A 499 -25.92 16.06 14.11
N GLY A 500 -26.13 17.36 14.33
CA GLY A 500 -25.65 18.45 13.49
C GLY A 500 -24.13 18.48 13.37
N ASP A 501 -23.41 18.24 14.48
CA ASP A 501 -21.95 18.09 14.50
C ASP A 501 -21.49 17.03 13.51
N ALA A 502 -22.13 15.86 13.54
CA ALA A 502 -21.76 14.74 12.66
C ALA A 502 -22.15 15.00 11.20
N VAL A 503 -23.25 15.70 10.95
CA VAL A 503 -23.67 16.14 9.60
C VAL A 503 -22.68 17.16 9.02
N LEU A 504 -22.25 18.14 9.81
CA LEU A 504 -21.27 19.14 9.34
C LEU A 504 -19.91 18.50 9.09
N ASP A 505 -19.47 17.58 9.96
CA ASP A 505 -18.22 16.85 9.80
C ASP A 505 -18.18 16.08 8.47
N ILE A 506 -19.20 15.26 8.17
CA ILE A 506 -19.24 14.53 6.89
C ILE A 506 -19.32 15.45 5.67
N LEU A 507 -20.09 16.55 5.72
CA LEU A 507 -20.22 17.46 4.59
C LEU A 507 -18.92 18.22 4.30
N ILE A 508 -18.26 18.72 5.35
CA ILE A 508 -17.01 19.46 5.24
C ILE A 508 -15.88 18.52 4.83
N THR A 509 -15.74 17.36 5.49
CA THR A 509 -14.73 16.37 5.12
C THR A 509 -14.91 15.90 3.67
N ARG A 510 -16.14 15.67 3.21
CA ARG A 510 -16.42 15.37 1.80
C ARG A 510 -16.02 16.50 0.87
N HIS A 511 -16.33 17.74 1.21
CA HIS A 511 -15.93 18.90 0.41
C HIS A 511 -14.40 19.01 0.30
N LEU A 512 -13.68 18.84 1.42
CA LEU A 512 -12.22 18.85 1.47
C LEU A 512 -11.64 17.70 0.64
N PHE A 513 -12.16 16.48 0.81
CA PHE A 513 -11.74 15.28 0.06
C PHE A 513 -11.89 15.46 -1.46
N LEU A 514 -12.97 16.10 -1.93
CA LEU A 514 -13.21 16.33 -3.36
C LEU A 514 -12.39 17.49 -3.92
N SER A 515 -12.18 18.54 -3.12
CA SER A 515 -11.52 19.78 -3.57
C SER A 515 -10.00 19.70 -3.52
N HIS A 516 -9.43 18.89 -2.63
CA HIS A 516 -8.00 18.77 -2.36
C HIS A 516 -7.52 17.34 -2.64
N LYS A 517 -7.33 17.02 -3.93
CA LYS A 517 -6.96 15.66 -4.39
C LYS A 517 -5.49 15.31 -4.19
N ASP A 518 -4.62 16.32 -4.22
CA ASP A 518 -3.16 16.16 -4.15
C ASP A 518 -2.59 16.54 -2.77
N THR A 519 -3.46 16.69 -1.78
CA THR A 519 -3.13 17.14 -0.42
C THR A 519 -2.96 15.93 0.50
N ASP A 520 -1.94 15.97 1.36
CA ASP A 520 -1.67 14.95 2.37
C ASP A 520 -2.77 14.89 3.43
N GLU A 521 -2.97 13.73 4.05
CA GLU A 521 -4.00 13.58 5.09
C GLU A 521 -3.76 14.47 6.30
N GLY A 522 -2.50 14.69 6.70
CA GLY A 522 -2.18 15.59 7.82
C GLY A 522 -2.72 17.00 7.57
N GLU A 523 -2.49 17.52 6.36
CA GLU A 523 -3.01 18.83 5.94
C GLU A 523 -4.54 18.82 5.84
N LEU A 524 -5.16 17.76 5.34
CA LEU A 524 -6.62 17.63 5.31
C LEU A 524 -7.23 17.59 6.71
N THR A 525 -6.57 16.94 7.66
CA THR A 525 -6.99 16.87 9.07
C THR A 525 -6.86 18.23 9.73
N ASP A 526 -5.79 18.96 9.45
CA ASP A 526 -5.60 20.34 9.92
C ASP A 526 -6.66 21.28 9.33
N LEU A 527 -6.94 21.18 8.03
CA LEU A 527 -8.00 21.94 7.36
C LEU A 527 -9.38 21.61 7.93
N ARG A 528 -9.66 20.32 8.18
CA ARG A 528 -10.91 19.87 8.83
C ARG A 528 -11.04 20.50 10.21
N SER A 529 -10.01 20.41 11.03
CA SER A 529 -9.99 20.96 12.40
C SER A 529 -10.08 22.48 12.42
N ALA A 530 -9.46 23.15 11.45
CA ALA A 530 -9.53 24.59 11.28
C ALA A 530 -10.89 25.06 10.75
N SER A 531 -11.61 24.23 9.99
CA SER A 531 -12.93 24.56 9.43
C SER A 531 -14.07 24.25 10.41
N VAL A 532 -14.04 23.06 11.01
CA VAL A 532 -15.03 22.55 11.97
C VAL A 532 -14.62 22.97 13.37
N ASN A 533 -14.80 24.25 13.70
CA ASN A 533 -14.55 24.75 15.04
C ASN A 533 -15.64 25.72 15.51
N ASN A 534 -15.85 25.76 16.82
CA ASN A 534 -16.91 26.55 17.44
C ASN A 534 -16.79 28.05 17.17
N GLU A 535 -15.57 28.56 17.00
CA GLU A 535 -15.32 29.99 16.79
C GLU A 535 -15.81 30.43 15.40
N ASN A 536 -15.47 29.67 14.36
CA ASN A 536 -15.95 29.90 13.00
C ASN A 536 -17.48 29.85 12.94
N PHE A 537 -18.09 28.86 13.60
CA PHE A 537 -19.55 28.74 13.62
C PHE A 537 -20.21 29.91 14.36
N ALA A 538 -19.64 30.35 15.48
CA ALA A 538 -20.12 31.52 16.21
C ALA A 538 -20.04 32.79 15.35
N GLN A 539 -18.93 33.00 14.63
CA GLN A 539 -18.78 34.13 13.70
C GLN A 539 -19.82 34.09 12.58
N VAL A 540 -20.06 32.91 11.98
CA VAL A 540 -21.07 32.73 10.93
C VAL A 540 -22.46 33.06 11.48
N ALA A 541 -22.82 32.58 12.66
CA ALA A 541 -24.12 32.84 13.24
C ALA A 541 -24.33 34.30 13.66
N VAL A 542 -23.30 34.99 14.14
CA VAL A 542 -23.37 36.44 14.38
C VAL A 542 -23.52 37.20 13.06
N LYS A 543 -22.69 36.88 12.05
CA LYS A 543 -22.74 37.51 10.73
C LYS A 543 -24.10 37.37 10.04
N HIS A 544 -24.76 36.23 10.20
CA HIS A 544 -26.10 36.00 9.69
C HIS A 544 -27.22 36.41 10.66
N ASN A 545 -26.88 37.10 11.76
CA ASN A 545 -27.83 37.62 12.75
C ASN A 545 -28.79 36.52 13.26
N LEU A 546 -28.22 35.36 13.54
CA LEU A 546 -28.93 34.15 13.95
C LEU A 546 -29.08 34.08 15.48
N HIS A 547 -28.11 34.64 16.21
CA HIS A 547 -28.15 34.79 17.67
C HIS A 547 -29.43 35.46 18.21
N GLN A 548 -30.08 36.32 17.42
CA GLN A 548 -31.32 37.02 17.78
C GLN A 548 -32.53 36.09 17.93
N PHE A 549 -32.49 34.90 17.31
CA PHE A 549 -33.58 33.94 17.35
C PHE A 549 -33.43 32.91 18.47
N LEU A 550 -32.28 32.91 19.15
CA LEU A 550 -31.98 31.97 20.24
C LEU A 550 -32.84 32.25 21.46
N GLN A 551 -33.44 31.20 22.02
CA GLN A 551 -34.33 31.26 23.17
C GLN A 551 -33.61 30.73 24.40
N HIS A 552 -33.38 31.60 25.38
CA HIS A 552 -32.78 31.24 26.67
C HIS A 552 -33.36 32.09 27.80
N SER A 553 -33.19 31.64 29.05
CA SER A 553 -33.64 32.34 30.26
C SER A 553 -32.46 32.80 31.14
N SER A 554 -31.22 32.62 30.65
CA SER A 554 -30.00 32.99 31.37
C SER A 554 -29.53 34.39 31.00
N GLY A 555 -29.47 35.29 31.99
CA GLY A 555 -28.89 36.64 31.83
C GLY A 555 -27.38 36.59 31.57
N PHE A 556 -26.66 35.66 32.21
CA PHE A 556 -25.24 35.46 31.97
C PHE A 556 -24.93 35.10 30.50
N LEU A 557 -25.75 34.24 29.88
CA LEU A 557 -25.58 33.90 28.48
C LEU A 557 -25.87 35.10 27.56
N GLN A 558 -26.85 35.95 27.91
CA GLN A 558 -27.13 37.19 27.18
C GLN A 558 -25.91 38.12 27.18
N ASP A 559 -25.29 38.30 28.34
CA ASP A 559 -24.13 39.16 28.50
C ASP A 559 -22.96 38.67 27.63
N GLN A 560 -22.69 37.36 27.66
CA GLN A 560 -21.65 36.73 26.82
C GLN A 560 -21.91 36.89 25.32
N ILE A 561 -23.15 36.67 24.86
CA ILE A 561 -23.50 36.87 23.44
C ILE A 561 -23.31 38.33 23.04
N THR A 562 -23.76 39.26 23.89
CA THR A 562 -23.67 40.70 23.62
C THR A 562 -22.23 41.17 23.55
N GLU A 563 -21.38 40.75 24.49
CA GLU A 563 -19.94 41.04 24.48
C GLU A 563 -19.27 40.52 23.20
N TYR A 564 -19.59 39.28 22.81
CA TYR A 564 -19.02 38.67 21.61
C TYR A 564 -19.46 39.39 20.32
N VAL A 565 -20.74 39.71 20.17
CA VAL A 565 -21.26 40.48 19.02
C VAL A 565 -20.56 41.85 18.91
N ASN A 566 -20.45 42.58 20.02
CA ASN A 566 -19.75 43.87 20.05
C ASN A 566 -18.27 43.76 19.65
N SER A 567 -17.59 42.67 20.04
CA SER A 567 -16.20 42.41 19.67
C SER A 567 -16.01 42.13 18.17
N LEU A 568 -16.99 41.48 17.53
CA LEU A 568 -16.97 41.20 16.09
C LEU A 568 -17.32 42.44 15.25
N GLU A 569 -18.27 43.25 15.71
CA GLU A 569 -18.63 44.50 15.03
C GLU A 569 -17.48 45.52 15.08
N SER A 570 -16.80 45.63 16.23
CA SER A 570 -15.63 46.51 16.38
C SER A 570 -14.41 46.05 15.56
N SER A 571 -14.17 44.74 15.45
CA SER A 571 -13.07 44.20 14.62
C SER A 571 -13.34 44.28 13.11
N SER A 572 -14.59 44.39 12.67
CA SER A 572 -14.93 44.60 11.25
C SER A 572 -14.49 45.96 10.69
N MET A 573 -14.24 46.95 11.56
CA MET A 573 -13.73 48.28 11.21
C MET A 573 -12.20 48.34 11.06
N ASP A 574 -11.44 47.41 11.66
CA ASP A 574 -9.97 47.40 11.69
C ASP A 574 -9.40 46.09 11.10
N ARG A 575 -9.42 45.94 9.76
CA ARG A 575 -8.91 44.74 9.06
C ARG A 575 -7.38 44.54 9.09
N ALA A 576 -6.61 45.36 9.83
CA ALA A 576 -5.14 45.36 9.74
C ALA A 576 -4.39 44.86 11.01
N SER A 577 -5.07 44.56 12.12
CA SER A 577 -4.41 44.36 13.44
C SER A 577 -4.61 42.98 14.08
N LEU A 578 -5.06 41.96 13.34
CA LEU A 578 -5.49 40.65 13.86
C LEU A 578 -4.39 39.64 14.26
N LEU A 579 -3.15 40.07 14.54
CA LEU A 579 -2.06 39.14 14.92
C LEU A 579 -1.56 39.27 16.37
N SER A 580 -2.14 40.12 17.23
CA SER A 580 -1.57 40.35 18.58
C SER A 580 -2.51 40.32 19.79
N SER A 581 -3.82 40.14 19.64
CA SER A 581 -4.73 40.00 20.79
C SER A 581 -5.61 38.76 20.63
N GLY A 582 -5.47 37.81 21.55
CA GLY A 582 -6.21 36.55 21.53
C GLY A 582 -7.72 36.77 21.51
N PRO A 583 -8.50 35.97 20.75
CA PRO A 583 -9.93 36.20 20.59
C PRO A 583 -10.70 35.83 21.87
N CYS A 584 -11.70 36.66 22.22
CA CYS A 584 -12.75 36.28 23.16
C CYS A 584 -13.47 35.04 22.60
N ARG A 585 -13.44 33.92 23.33
CA ARG A 585 -14.08 32.67 22.90
C ARG A 585 -15.59 32.86 22.79
N GLY A 586 -16.16 32.68 21.61
CA GLY A 586 -17.60 32.76 21.40
C GLY A 586 -18.37 31.67 22.16
N PRO A 587 -19.57 31.96 22.72
CA PRO A 587 -20.37 30.94 23.38
C PRO A 587 -20.84 29.87 22.37
N LYS A 588 -20.72 28.59 22.76
CA LYS A 588 -21.11 27.40 21.96
C LYS A 588 -22.53 27.45 21.37
N VAL A 589 -23.40 28.30 21.91
CA VAL A 589 -24.84 28.33 21.62
C VAL A 589 -25.18 28.97 20.27
N CYS A 590 -24.24 29.65 19.62
CA CYS A 590 -24.45 30.25 18.30
C CYS A 590 -24.45 29.23 17.13
N PHE A 591 -24.48 27.93 17.41
CA PHE A 591 -24.13 26.87 16.46
C PHE A 591 -25.21 26.45 15.44
N LEU A 592 -26.51 26.59 15.74
CA LEU A 592 -27.54 25.75 15.08
C LEU A 592 -28.32 26.34 13.89
N LEU A 593 -27.93 27.51 13.40
CA LEU A 593 -28.77 28.26 12.45
C LEU A 593 -28.19 28.37 11.03
N SER A 594 -27.03 27.76 10.75
CA SER A 594 -26.35 27.82 9.44
C SER A 594 -26.69 26.65 8.49
N VAL A 595 -27.47 25.66 8.90
CA VAL A 595 -27.71 24.41 8.14
C VAL A 595 -28.84 24.52 7.10
N GLY A 596 -29.34 25.73 6.81
CA GLY A 596 -30.46 25.94 5.89
C GLY A 596 -30.10 26.19 4.41
N GLN A 597 -28.83 26.09 3.99
CA GLN A 597 -28.40 26.50 2.64
C GLN A 597 -27.53 25.50 1.86
N PHE A 598 -27.42 24.23 2.28
CA PHE A 598 -26.73 23.20 1.49
C PHE A 598 -27.54 21.92 1.31
#